data_AF-A0A919H0Z9-F1
#
_entry.id   AF-A0A919H0Z9-F1
#
_cell.length_a   1.000
_cell.length_b   1.000
_cell.length_c   1.000
_cell.angle_alpha   90.00
_cell.angle_beta   90.00
_cell.angle_gamma   90.00
#
_symmetry.space_group_name_H-M   'P 1'
#
loop_
_entity.id
_entity.type
_entity.pdbx_description
1 polymer ?
#
loop_
_entity_poly.entity_id
_entity_poly.type
_entity_poly.pdbx_seq_one_letter_code
_entity_poly.pdbx_strand_id
1 'polypeptide(L)'
;MSLPAGEPAALPPVAPEVLAEAVENLTPRLRKKLDAAIAACAAGATAEADGSTTVRFGEDALVTLRPGPTGTVTAAGQAGCSCLLAPRCLHRAAVLGAAPLADPAPAPVAQDPPTAGPEPSAQAAQAASPAEPAAEAEAEALTGAQLRAASALWRAAAEALAAGVTAGGAVVQAELLRAAHTARLAGLPRAEAAALRVVRGLRAARERQAAHRLADLTGAFRELLHTAGLLAAGTAGPALTGTARRAYAPGGSLRVYGLCREPVLSATGYGGVVTHLLGPDDARYSVSDVRPGGLARARGAGSASVALGGAVLDHAGLARGGLRIAGATVSAEGRLGAGRGVKATPLPGTPWTEEPAAALFARPAAEVVARRLAEEDEGADPALLGCEVTVVGASGDHVLVRETRPDAPLLRLLPAHPHPELPHTENLRRLAEHPGLHLRVLGRPDLDRAAALRPLAVGPVPGAEYTLRLPADWLGRADLGYDRLQGSHFPPRAEAPAGAAAPAAAPDALADSPLWRVRRLLETGVAGGRRAVAEAARDTASAAPYGPLRRAGLTAAAELAQALAAEADRRPRDAFGRLADPAPDGYAWAWLAAAAYLRAAERSLVAASWEAAPALP
;
A
#
# COMPACT_ATOMS: atom_id res chain seq x y z
N MET A 1 -49.00 -12.56 -9.88
CA MET A 1 -47.73 -12.59 -10.64
C MET A 1 -46.68 -11.86 -9.80
N SER A 2 -45.91 -12.60 -9.01
CA SER A 2 -44.80 -12.03 -8.23
C SER A 2 -43.64 -11.76 -9.18
N LEU A 3 -43.22 -10.50 -9.27
CA LEU A 3 -41.99 -10.12 -9.99
C LEU A 3 -40.80 -10.85 -9.34
N PRO A 4 -39.81 -11.30 -10.14
CA PRO A 4 -38.60 -11.91 -9.59
C PRO A 4 -37.89 -10.87 -8.71
N ALA A 5 -37.47 -11.28 -7.51
CA ALA A 5 -36.61 -10.47 -6.66
C ALA A 5 -35.33 -10.17 -7.45
N GLY A 6 -35.14 -8.91 -7.84
CA GLY A 6 -33.93 -8.45 -8.50
C GLY A 6 -32.72 -8.72 -7.62
N GLU A 7 -31.60 -9.03 -8.27
CA GLU A 7 -30.29 -9.13 -7.62
C GLU A 7 -30.07 -7.87 -6.75
N PRO A 8 -29.66 -8.01 -5.47
CA PRO A 8 -29.56 -6.87 -4.57
C PRO A 8 -28.61 -5.83 -5.15
N ALA A 9 -29.11 -4.61 -5.34
CA ALA A 9 -28.32 -3.54 -5.91
C ALA A 9 -27.22 -3.11 -4.93
N ALA A 10 -26.00 -2.90 -5.44
CA ALA A 10 -24.93 -2.36 -4.62
C ALA A 10 -25.26 -0.93 -4.17
N LEU A 11 -25.08 -0.63 -2.88
CA LEU A 11 -25.24 0.72 -2.36
C LEU A 11 -24.18 1.65 -2.97
N PRO A 12 -24.54 2.90 -3.33
CA PRO A 12 -23.58 3.87 -3.84
C PRO A 12 -22.58 4.27 -2.76
N PRO A 13 -21.33 4.60 -3.12
CA PRO A 13 -20.34 5.06 -2.16
C PRO A 13 -20.76 6.38 -1.48
N VAL A 14 -20.37 6.55 -0.21
CA VAL A 14 -20.71 7.70 0.63
C VAL A 14 -19.44 8.41 1.10
N ALA A 15 -19.44 9.74 1.05
CA ALA A 15 -18.36 10.56 1.60
C ALA A 15 -18.22 10.36 3.13
N PRO A 16 -16.99 10.16 3.66
CA PRO A 16 -16.74 9.89 5.08
C PRO A 16 -17.45 10.84 6.05
N GLU A 17 -17.45 12.14 5.74
CA GLU A 17 -18.06 13.19 6.57
C GLU A 17 -19.58 13.09 6.66
N VAL A 18 -20.25 12.65 5.59
CA VAL A 18 -21.72 12.51 5.56
C VAL A 18 -22.17 11.42 6.53
N LEU A 19 -21.42 10.32 6.60
CA LEU A 19 -21.68 9.27 7.58
C LEU A 19 -21.38 9.74 9.01
N ALA A 20 -20.23 10.37 9.23
CA ALA A 20 -19.84 10.86 10.55
C ALA A 20 -20.91 11.80 11.13
N GLU A 21 -21.41 12.74 10.32
CA GLU A 21 -22.47 13.67 10.67
C GLU A 21 -23.80 12.94 10.98
N ALA A 22 -24.16 11.92 10.18
CA ALA A 22 -25.38 11.16 10.41
C ALA A 22 -25.38 10.40 11.74
N VAL A 23 -24.25 9.81 12.13
CA VAL A 23 -24.11 9.10 13.41
C VAL A 23 -24.08 10.06 14.59
N GLU A 24 -23.44 11.22 14.45
CA GLU A 24 -23.39 12.25 15.49
C GLU A 24 -24.78 12.71 15.93
N ASN A 25 -25.65 12.91 14.94
CA ASN A 25 -26.99 13.41 15.13
C ASN A 25 -27.93 12.41 15.84
N LEU A 26 -27.47 11.17 16.08
CA LEU A 26 -28.21 10.17 16.84
C LEU A 26 -28.10 10.40 18.35
N THR A 27 -29.23 10.22 19.04
CA THR A 27 -29.25 10.14 20.50
C THR A 27 -28.50 8.89 21.00
N PRO A 28 -28.01 8.86 22.26
CA PRO A 28 -27.32 7.70 22.81
C PRO A 28 -28.10 6.39 22.70
N ARG A 29 -29.44 6.47 22.86
CA ARG A 29 -30.34 5.32 22.71
C ARG A 29 -30.35 4.76 21.29
N LEU A 30 -30.29 5.62 20.27
CA LEU A 30 -30.26 5.20 18.86
C LEU A 30 -28.88 4.69 18.45
N ARG A 31 -27.80 5.33 18.94
CA ARG A 31 -26.41 4.86 18.72
C ARG A 31 -26.22 3.40 19.15
N LYS A 32 -26.82 2.99 20.29
CA LYS A 32 -26.79 1.60 20.78
C LYS A 32 -27.41 0.58 19.81
N LYS A 33 -28.32 1.01 18.94
CA LYS A 33 -29.02 0.16 17.97
C LYS A 33 -28.41 0.18 16.57
N LEU A 34 -27.43 1.04 16.31
CA LEU A 34 -26.92 1.34 14.98
C LEU A 34 -26.31 0.11 14.29
N ASP A 35 -25.42 -0.61 14.97
CA ASP A 35 -24.74 -1.77 14.38
C ASP A 35 -25.71 -2.87 13.94
N ALA A 36 -26.74 -3.14 14.75
CA ALA A 36 -27.77 -4.10 14.42
C ALA A 36 -28.61 -3.64 13.21
N ALA A 37 -28.91 -2.34 13.13
CA ALA A 37 -29.63 -1.77 12.00
C ALA A 37 -28.79 -1.80 10.71
N ILE A 38 -27.48 -1.54 10.77
CA ILE A 38 -26.56 -1.65 9.62
C ILE A 38 -26.54 -3.08 9.08
N ALA A 39 -26.41 -4.08 9.97
CA ALA A 39 -26.41 -5.48 9.57
C ALA A 39 -27.71 -5.89 8.83
N ALA A 40 -28.84 -5.28 9.18
CA ALA A 40 -30.12 -5.52 8.51
C ALA A 40 -30.23 -4.85 7.12
N CYS A 41 -29.36 -3.89 6.77
CA CYS A 41 -29.42 -3.17 5.50
C CYS A 41 -28.87 -3.96 4.30
N ALA A 42 -27.93 -4.89 4.53
CA ALA A 42 -27.05 -5.45 3.50
C ALA A 42 -27.75 -6.22 2.37
N ALA A 43 -29.02 -6.62 2.55
CA ALA A 43 -29.81 -7.38 1.57
C ALA A 43 -31.04 -6.61 1.03
N GLY A 44 -31.28 -5.38 1.50
CA GLY A 44 -32.54 -4.65 1.26
C GLY A 44 -32.47 -3.51 0.26
N ALA A 45 -31.34 -3.37 -0.47
CA ALA A 45 -31.12 -2.27 -1.40
C ALA A 45 -31.69 -2.54 -2.79
N THR A 46 -32.50 -1.61 -3.28
CA THR A 46 -33.11 -1.64 -4.61
C THR A 46 -32.63 -0.44 -5.43
N ALA A 47 -32.09 -0.71 -6.61
CA ALA A 47 -31.77 0.34 -7.58
C ALA A 47 -33.04 0.80 -8.30
N GLU A 48 -33.23 2.11 -8.36
CA GLU A 48 -34.35 2.74 -9.04
C GLU A 48 -33.95 3.19 -10.45
N ALA A 49 -34.94 3.32 -11.34
CA ALA A 49 -34.70 3.72 -12.73
C ALA A 49 -34.12 5.15 -12.88
N ASP A 50 -34.30 6.00 -11.86
CA ASP A 50 -33.77 7.37 -11.81
C ASP A 50 -32.31 7.44 -11.32
N GLY A 51 -31.67 6.28 -11.08
CA GLY A 51 -30.30 6.19 -10.57
C GLY A 51 -30.19 6.35 -9.05
N SER A 52 -31.31 6.49 -8.33
CA SER A 52 -31.33 6.46 -6.87
C SER A 52 -31.31 5.02 -6.33
N THR A 53 -30.99 4.87 -5.05
CA THR A 53 -31.03 3.57 -4.35
C THR A 53 -31.91 3.69 -3.12
N THR A 54 -32.85 2.77 -2.97
CA THR A 54 -33.80 2.75 -1.86
C THR A 54 -33.55 1.57 -0.93
N VAL A 55 -33.77 1.77 0.38
CA VAL A 55 -33.71 0.73 1.40
C VAL A 55 -34.92 0.87 2.31
N ARG A 56 -35.73 -0.18 2.40
CA ARG A 56 -36.99 -0.19 3.17
C ARG A 56 -36.77 -0.84 4.54
N PHE A 57 -37.28 -0.20 5.60
CA PHE A 57 -37.29 -0.71 6.97
C PHE A 57 -38.73 -0.89 7.43
N GLY A 58 -39.25 -2.12 7.32
CA GLY A 58 -40.66 -2.40 7.58
C GLY A 58 -41.58 -1.61 6.66
N GLU A 59 -42.78 -1.28 7.15
CA GLU A 59 -43.76 -0.47 6.40
C GLU A 59 -43.56 1.05 6.63
N ASP A 60 -42.86 1.44 7.71
CA ASP A 60 -42.89 2.80 8.25
C ASP A 60 -41.75 3.71 7.75
N ALA A 61 -40.71 3.16 7.12
CA ALA A 61 -39.55 3.94 6.71
C ALA A 61 -38.93 3.47 5.40
N LEU A 62 -38.74 4.42 4.49
CA LEU A 62 -37.99 4.28 3.26
C LEU A 62 -36.84 5.28 3.28
N VAL A 63 -35.61 4.78 3.13
CA VAL A 63 -34.43 5.60 2.92
C VAL A 63 -34.15 5.66 1.42
N THR A 64 -33.88 6.86 0.90
CA THR A 64 -33.50 7.07 -0.50
C THR A 64 -32.14 7.77 -0.56
N LEU A 65 -31.18 7.13 -1.22
CA LEU A 65 -29.89 7.70 -1.58
C LEU A 65 -29.95 8.21 -3.01
N ARG A 66 -29.57 9.47 -3.23
CA ARG A 66 -29.52 10.13 -4.54
C ARG A 66 -28.09 10.59 -4.84
N PRO A 67 -27.23 9.71 -5.37
CA PRO A 67 -25.85 10.05 -5.64
C PRO A 67 -25.74 11.21 -6.65
N GLY A 68 -24.65 11.98 -6.56
CA GLY A 68 -24.35 13.02 -7.54
C GLY A 68 -23.89 12.43 -8.89
N PRO A 69 -23.47 13.29 -9.84
CA PRO A 69 -22.99 12.86 -11.17
C PRO A 69 -21.80 11.89 -11.12
N THR A 70 -21.04 11.90 -10.02
CA THR A 70 -19.91 11.00 -9.77
C THR A 70 -20.35 9.61 -9.27
N GLY A 71 -21.64 9.38 -9.07
CA GLY A 71 -22.16 8.15 -8.46
C GLY A 71 -21.97 8.08 -6.93
N THR A 72 -21.54 9.17 -6.29
CA THR A 72 -21.24 9.25 -4.85
C THR A 72 -22.24 10.14 -4.10
N VAL A 73 -22.61 9.76 -2.88
CA VAL A 73 -23.33 10.60 -1.92
C VAL A 73 -22.30 11.47 -1.17
N THR A 74 -22.24 12.76 -1.51
CA THR A 74 -21.27 13.73 -0.98
C THR A 74 -21.89 14.79 -0.06
N ALA A 75 -23.21 14.88 0.01
CA ALA A 75 -23.93 15.85 0.84
C ALA A 75 -25.08 15.21 1.62
N ALA A 76 -25.36 15.71 2.83
CA ALA A 76 -26.40 15.17 3.70
C ALA A 76 -27.81 15.16 3.05
N GLY A 77 -28.11 16.15 2.20
CA GLY A 77 -29.39 16.25 1.49
C GLY A 77 -29.63 15.15 0.44
N GLN A 78 -28.58 14.44 0.03
CA GLN A 78 -28.67 13.30 -0.90
C GLN A 78 -29.14 12.01 -0.22
N ALA A 79 -29.27 12.00 1.11
CA ALA A 79 -29.79 10.88 1.89
C ALA A 79 -31.08 11.26 2.61
N GLY A 80 -32.22 10.94 2.01
CA GLY A 80 -33.54 11.19 2.58
C GLY A 80 -34.08 9.97 3.33
N CYS A 81 -34.91 10.19 4.35
CA CYS A 81 -35.67 9.13 5.02
C CYS A 81 -37.11 9.60 5.26
N SER A 82 -38.09 8.74 5.00
CA SER A 82 -39.52 9.08 5.16
C SER A 82 -40.02 9.04 6.62
N CYS A 83 -39.20 8.58 7.57
CA CYS A 83 -39.64 8.45 8.96
C CYS A 83 -39.75 9.82 9.67
N LEU A 84 -40.60 9.91 10.69
CA LEU A 84 -40.85 11.14 11.47
C LEU A 84 -39.61 11.70 12.19
N LEU A 85 -38.57 10.89 12.40
CA LEU A 85 -37.31 11.31 13.04
C LEU A 85 -36.29 11.86 12.04
N ALA A 86 -36.59 11.88 10.74
CA ALA A 86 -35.69 12.45 9.74
C ALA A 86 -35.45 13.95 10.03
N PRO A 87 -34.23 14.49 9.81
CA PRO A 87 -33.02 13.81 9.32
C PRO A 87 -32.24 13.00 10.36
N ARG A 88 -32.59 13.10 11.65
CA ARG A 88 -31.86 12.54 12.80
C ARG A 88 -32.34 11.13 13.19
N CYS A 89 -32.39 10.22 12.22
CA CYS A 89 -32.99 8.90 12.42
C CYS A 89 -31.98 7.74 12.27
N LEU A 90 -32.29 6.63 12.96
CA LEU A 90 -31.52 5.39 12.90
C LEU A 90 -31.42 4.83 11.48
N HIS A 91 -32.51 4.89 10.71
CA HIS A 91 -32.58 4.34 9.34
C HIS A 91 -31.58 5.01 8.40
N ARG A 92 -31.53 6.35 8.39
CA ARG A 92 -30.60 7.09 7.54
C ARG A 92 -29.15 6.76 7.90
N ALA A 93 -28.82 6.80 9.18
CA ALA A 93 -27.48 6.47 9.66
C ALA A 93 -27.10 5.00 9.37
N ALA A 94 -28.05 4.08 9.46
CA ALA A 94 -27.82 2.66 9.15
C ALA A 94 -27.51 2.42 7.66
N VAL A 95 -28.28 3.04 6.76
CA VAL A 95 -28.04 2.91 5.32
C VAL A 95 -26.71 3.55 4.90
N LEU A 96 -26.40 4.74 5.42
CA LEU A 96 -25.09 5.37 5.19
C LEU A 96 -23.94 4.55 5.78
N GLY A 97 -24.17 3.87 6.91
CA GLY A 97 -23.19 3.00 7.56
C GLY A 97 -22.95 1.69 6.81
N ALA A 98 -23.96 1.18 6.10
CA ALA A 98 -23.88 0.00 5.25
C ALA A 98 -23.25 0.27 3.87
N ALA A 99 -23.29 1.52 3.41
CA ALA A 99 -22.73 1.91 2.12
C ALA A 99 -21.19 1.87 2.11
N PRO A 100 -20.56 1.55 0.96
CA PRO A 100 -19.12 1.69 0.78
C PRO A 100 -18.64 3.12 1.07
N LEU A 101 -17.44 3.28 1.62
CA LEU A 101 -16.85 4.61 1.75
C LEU A 101 -16.29 5.06 0.41
N ALA A 102 -16.61 6.28 0.00
CA ALA A 102 -16.00 6.91 -1.14
C ALA A 102 -14.48 7.06 -0.94
N ASP A 103 -13.73 6.96 -2.03
CA ASP A 103 -12.34 7.40 -2.03
C ASP A 103 -12.29 8.93 -1.96
N PRO A 104 -11.27 9.50 -1.29
CA PRO A 104 -10.99 10.92 -1.44
C PRO A 104 -10.78 11.18 -2.94
N ALA A 105 -11.59 12.06 -3.51
CA ALA A 105 -11.55 12.31 -4.95
C ALA A 105 -10.11 12.64 -5.37
N PRO A 106 -9.51 11.92 -6.34
CA PRO A 106 -8.26 12.38 -6.92
C PRO A 106 -8.55 13.77 -7.52
N ALA A 107 -7.72 14.75 -7.16
CA ALA A 107 -7.82 16.08 -7.76
C ALA A 107 -7.80 15.91 -9.30
N PRO A 108 -8.75 16.53 -10.03
CA PRO A 108 -8.82 16.35 -11.47
C PRO A 108 -7.46 16.69 -12.10
N VAL A 109 -6.99 15.78 -12.94
CA VAL A 109 -5.94 16.09 -13.92
C VAL A 109 -6.63 16.98 -14.93
N ALA A 110 -6.32 18.28 -14.92
CA ALA A 110 -6.90 19.21 -15.87
C ALA A 110 -6.56 18.72 -17.29
N GLN A 111 -7.58 18.28 -18.02
CA GLN A 111 -7.55 18.24 -19.47
C GLN A 111 -8.07 19.60 -19.92
N ASP A 112 -7.19 20.42 -20.48
CA ASP A 112 -7.61 21.69 -21.08
C ASP A 112 -8.58 21.40 -22.25
N PRO A 113 -9.69 22.15 -22.40
CA PRO A 113 -10.60 22.02 -23.53
C PRO A 113 -9.91 22.42 -24.84
N PRO A 114 -10.34 21.89 -26.01
CA PRO A 114 -9.71 22.19 -27.28
C PRO A 114 -10.00 23.64 -27.65
N THR A 115 -8.96 24.44 -27.88
CA THR A 115 -9.12 25.79 -28.44
C THR A 115 -8.48 25.89 -29.81
N ALA A 116 -9.32 26.29 -30.76
CA ALA A 116 -8.99 26.63 -32.14
C ALA A 116 -7.96 27.78 -32.21
N GLY A 117 -7.15 27.80 -33.27
CA GLY A 117 -6.29 28.94 -33.64
C GLY A 117 -7.09 30.20 -34.03
N PRO A 118 -6.45 31.34 -34.39
CA PRO A 118 -5.15 31.43 -35.09
C PRO A 118 -4.16 32.57 -34.67
N GLU A 119 -2.91 32.41 -35.12
CA GLU A 119 -1.91 33.37 -35.65
C GLU A 119 -1.26 34.52 -34.82
N PRO A 120 -0.03 34.97 -35.22
CA PRO A 120 0.98 35.49 -34.29
C PRO A 120 1.20 37.01 -34.40
N SER A 121 1.61 37.63 -33.30
CA SER A 121 2.26 38.95 -33.35
C SER A 121 3.51 38.95 -32.47
N ALA A 122 4.65 39.17 -33.12
CA ALA A 122 5.94 39.41 -32.51
C ALA A 122 6.05 40.85 -31.98
N GLN A 123 6.60 41.01 -30.78
CA GLN A 123 7.41 42.14 -30.30
C GLN A 123 7.79 41.81 -28.84
N ALA A 124 9.04 41.47 -28.56
CA ALA A 124 10.20 42.35 -28.38
C ALA A 124 10.55 42.45 -26.89
N ALA A 125 11.70 41.84 -26.58
CA ALA A 125 12.44 41.81 -25.34
C ALA A 125 12.33 43.05 -24.44
N GLN A 126 12.15 42.80 -23.14
CA GLN A 126 12.66 43.68 -22.09
C GLN A 126 13.13 42.88 -20.87
N ALA A 127 14.44 42.98 -20.66
CA ALA A 127 15.29 42.71 -19.51
C ALA A 127 14.68 42.04 -18.28
N ALA A 128 15.22 40.85 -17.99
CA ALA A 128 15.14 40.20 -16.70
C ALA A 128 16.02 40.94 -15.67
N SER A 129 15.42 41.31 -14.54
CA SER A 129 16.16 41.55 -13.29
C SER A 129 16.39 40.21 -12.58
N PRO A 130 17.53 40.00 -11.91
CA PRO A 130 17.79 38.75 -11.19
C PRO A 130 16.88 38.66 -9.97
N ALA A 131 16.05 37.63 -9.90
CA ALA A 131 15.39 37.24 -8.68
C ALA A 131 16.44 36.71 -7.69
N GLU A 132 16.36 37.22 -6.46
CA GLU A 132 17.16 36.84 -5.31
C GLU A 132 17.10 35.32 -5.07
N PRO A 133 18.17 34.72 -4.51
CA PRO A 133 18.22 33.29 -4.25
C PRO A 133 17.09 32.87 -3.33
N ALA A 134 16.41 31.80 -3.73
CA ALA A 134 15.37 31.13 -2.96
C ALA A 134 15.87 30.88 -1.54
N ALA A 135 15.18 31.50 -0.58
CA ALA A 135 15.31 31.16 0.82
C ALA A 135 15.09 29.65 0.97
N GLU A 136 16.09 28.98 1.54
CA GLU A 136 16.00 27.61 2.00
C GLU A 136 14.73 27.47 2.85
N ALA A 137 13.86 26.55 2.45
CA ALA A 137 12.59 26.31 3.12
C ALA A 137 12.85 25.82 4.55
N GLU A 138 12.87 26.74 5.51
CA GLU A 138 12.72 26.41 6.93
C GLU A 138 11.48 25.53 7.08
N ALA A 139 11.63 24.41 7.78
CA ALA A 139 10.54 23.48 8.03
C ALA A 139 9.40 24.22 8.75
N GLU A 140 8.35 24.57 8.00
CA GLU A 140 7.25 25.40 8.48
C GLU A 140 6.58 24.70 9.68
N ALA A 141 6.60 25.37 10.83
CA ALA A 141 6.03 24.84 12.07
C ALA A 141 4.54 24.55 11.90
N LEU A 142 4.05 23.48 12.53
CA LEU A 142 2.63 23.11 12.44
C LEU A 142 1.73 24.21 13.00
N THR A 143 0.66 24.51 12.28
CA THR A 143 -0.37 25.46 12.72
C THR A 143 -1.16 24.91 13.93
N GLY A 144 -1.74 25.80 14.74
CA GLY A 144 -2.60 25.37 15.86
C GLY A 144 -3.81 24.54 15.42
N ALA A 145 -4.30 24.71 14.19
CA ALA A 145 -5.36 23.86 13.63
C ALA A 145 -4.86 22.44 13.34
N GLN A 146 -3.66 22.29 12.78
CA GLN A 146 -3.02 20.99 12.54
C GLN A 146 -2.74 20.25 13.85
N LEU A 147 -2.21 20.94 14.87
CA LEU A 147 -1.98 20.34 16.19
C LEU A 147 -3.28 19.81 16.80
N ARG A 148 -4.35 20.61 16.81
CA ARG A 148 -5.66 20.18 17.34
C ARG A 148 -6.25 19.00 16.55
N ALA A 149 -6.11 19.02 15.23
CA ALA A 149 -6.57 17.93 14.37
C ALA A 149 -5.81 16.62 14.66
N ALA A 150 -4.47 16.71 14.78
CA ALA A 150 -3.63 15.57 15.14
C ALA A 150 -3.96 15.00 16.53
N SER A 151 -4.15 15.86 17.54
CA SER A 151 -4.56 15.42 18.88
C SER A 151 -5.97 14.81 18.91
N ALA A 152 -6.91 15.31 18.10
CA ALA A 152 -8.24 14.70 17.97
C ALA A 152 -8.15 13.32 17.30
N LEU A 153 -7.31 13.20 16.27
CA LEU A 153 -7.10 11.95 15.57
C LEU A 153 -6.42 10.89 16.42
N TRP A 154 -5.40 11.28 17.19
CA TRP A 154 -4.74 10.41 18.17
C TRP A 154 -5.75 9.83 19.17
N ARG A 155 -6.59 10.68 19.78
CA ARG A 155 -7.61 10.23 20.74
C ARG A 155 -8.60 9.25 20.12
N ALA A 156 -9.14 9.56 18.93
CA ALA A 156 -10.06 8.67 18.24
C ALA A 156 -9.41 7.32 17.86
N ALA A 157 -8.13 7.34 17.44
CA ALA A 157 -7.37 6.12 17.14
C ALA A 157 -7.08 5.29 18.39
N ALA A 158 -6.73 5.93 19.50
CA ALA A 158 -6.49 5.28 20.79
C ALA A 158 -7.77 4.60 21.30
N GLU A 159 -8.92 5.28 21.23
CA GLU A 159 -10.23 4.71 21.57
C GLU A 159 -10.57 3.51 20.69
N ALA A 160 -10.36 3.63 19.37
CA ALA A 160 -10.63 2.54 18.44
C ALA A 160 -9.73 1.33 18.67
N LEU A 161 -8.43 1.53 18.95
CA LEU A 161 -7.50 0.47 19.30
C LEU A 161 -7.88 -0.20 20.64
N ALA A 162 -8.24 0.60 21.65
CA ALA A 162 -8.67 0.07 22.95
C ALA A 162 -9.95 -0.76 22.85
N ALA A 163 -10.85 -0.42 21.93
CA ALA A 163 -12.05 -1.19 21.62
C ALA A 163 -11.76 -2.47 20.79
N GLY A 164 -10.82 -2.40 19.85
CA GLY A 164 -10.52 -3.48 18.89
C GLY A 164 -11.65 -3.73 17.88
N VAL A 165 -11.49 -4.70 16.99
CA VAL A 165 -12.50 -5.07 15.98
C VAL A 165 -13.83 -5.49 16.65
N THR A 166 -13.77 -6.20 17.77
CA THR A 166 -14.95 -6.71 18.48
C THR A 166 -15.87 -5.61 19.00
N ALA A 167 -15.33 -4.48 19.47
CA ALA A 167 -16.10 -3.34 19.99
C ALA A 167 -16.01 -2.07 19.12
N GLY A 168 -15.28 -2.10 18.00
CA GLY A 168 -15.10 -1.02 17.01
C GLY A 168 -16.30 -0.82 16.08
N GLY A 169 -17.49 -0.66 16.67
CA GLY A 169 -18.76 -0.46 15.96
C GLY A 169 -18.85 0.86 15.21
N ALA A 170 -20.00 1.11 14.58
CA ALA A 170 -20.21 2.26 13.71
C ALA A 170 -20.02 3.62 14.41
N VAL A 171 -20.23 3.69 15.74
CA VAL A 171 -19.97 4.90 16.54
C VAL A 171 -18.48 5.21 16.61
N VAL A 172 -17.64 4.21 16.92
CA VAL A 172 -16.18 4.35 16.97
C VAL A 172 -15.63 4.74 15.59
N GLN A 173 -16.16 4.10 14.54
CA GLN A 173 -15.79 4.43 13.16
C GLN A 173 -16.19 5.86 12.78
N ALA A 174 -17.38 6.32 13.19
CA ALA A 174 -17.84 7.68 12.92
C ALA A 174 -16.96 8.74 13.59
N GLU A 175 -16.50 8.51 14.83
CA GLU A 175 -15.56 9.42 15.50
C GLU A 175 -14.20 9.47 14.78
N LEU A 176 -13.69 8.33 14.31
CA LEU A 176 -12.49 8.30 13.45
C LEU A 176 -12.69 9.06 12.14
N LEU A 177 -13.84 8.89 11.46
CA LEU A 177 -14.15 9.60 10.21
C LEU A 177 -14.27 11.12 10.42
N ARG A 178 -14.84 11.56 11.55
CA ARG A 178 -14.87 12.98 11.94
C ARG A 178 -13.46 13.53 12.15
N ALA A 179 -12.62 12.81 12.87
CA ALA A 179 -11.24 13.22 13.11
C ALA A 179 -10.45 13.28 11.79
N ALA A 180 -10.68 12.32 10.88
CA ALA A 180 -10.09 12.32 9.53
C ALA A 180 -10.55 13.55 8.72
N HIS A 181 -11.83 13.91 8.76
CA HIS A 181 -12.34 15.11 8.11
C HIS A 181 -11.71 16.38 8.70
N THR A 182 -11.57 16.46 10.02
CA THR A 182 -10.87 17.58 10.67
C THR A 182 -9.42 17.68 10.21
N ALA A 183 -8.72 16.54 10.07
CA ALA A 183 -7.36 16.47 9.55
C ALA A 183 -7.29 16.94 8.08
N ARG A 184 -8.25 16.55 7.24
CA ARG A 184 -8.37 17.03 5.86
C ARG A 184 -8.50 18.56 5.79
N LEU A 185 -9.41 19.13 6.58
CA LEU A 185 -9.62 20.59 6.63
C LEU A 185 -8.37 21.33 7.14
N ALA A 186 -7.57 20.70 7.98
CA ALA A 186 -6.29 21.22 8.45
C ALA A 186 -5.11 20.97 7.49
N GLY A 187 -5.34 20.35 6.32
CA GLY A 187 -4.29 20.07 5.34
C GLY A 187 -3.33 18.95 5.74
N LEU A 188 -3.84 17.90 6.41
CA LEU A 188 -3.07 16.71 6.81
C LEU A 188 -3.52 15.45 6.03
N PRO A 189 -3.29 15.39 4.70
CA PRO A 189 -3.78 14.32 3.85
C PRO A 189 -3.22 12.93 4.21
N ARG A 190 -1.99 12.83 4.73
CA ARG A 190 -1.44 11.53 5.18
C ARG A 190 -2.19 11.00 6.40
N ALA A 191 -2.45 11.86 7.37
CA ALA A 191 -3.19 11.52 8.58
C ALA A 191 -4.64 11.12 8.26
N GLU A 192 -5.30 11.85 7.35
CA GLU A 192 -6.62 11.49 6.81
C GLU A 192 -6.59 10.09 6.15
N ALA A 193 -5.65 9.86 5.23
CA ALA A 193 -5.55 8.59 4.51
C ALA A 193 -5.29 7.40 5.46
N ALA A 194 -4.42 7.57 6.46
CA ALA A 194 -4.17 6.55 7.48
C ALA A 194 -5.44 6.23 8.29
N ALA A 195 -6.22 7.25 8.65
CA ALA A 195 -7.49 7.07 9.36
C ALA A 195 -8.53 6.30 8.52
N LEU A 196 -8.67 6.67 7.23
CA LEU A 196 -9.57 5.98 6.31
C LEU A 196 -9.15 4.52 6.08
N ARG A 197 -7.84 4.22 6.04
CA ARG A 197 -7.34 2.83 5.98
C ARG A 197 -7.78 2.01 7.19
N VAL A 198 -7.66 2.56 8.41
CA VAL A 198 -8.13 1.88 9.63
C VAL A 198 -9.63 1.63 9.58
N VAL A 199 -10.45 2.62 9.22
CA VAL A 199 -11.91 2.45 9.16
C VAL A 199 -12.32 1.38 8.14
N ARG A 200 -11.69 1.37 6.96
CA ARG A 200 -11.92 0.34 5.94
C ARG A 200 -11.53 -1.05 6.43
N GLY A 201 -10.39 -1.18 7.10
CA GLY A 201 -9.95 -2.45 7.67
C GLY A 201 -10.88 -2.95 8.79
N LEU A 202 -11.40 -2.06 9.65
CA LEU A 202 -12.40 -2.40 10.66
C LEU A 202 -13.71 -2.92 10.04
N ARG A 203 -14.18 -2.30 8.95
CA ARG A 203 -15.37 -2.77 8.22
C ARG A 203 -15.14 -4.12 7.55
N ALA A 204 -14.03 -4.26 6.83
CA ALA A 204 -13.66 -5.50 6.17
C ALA A 204 -13.57 -6.68 7.15
N ALA A 205 -13.04 -6.43 8.36
CA ALA A 205 -12.99 -7.42 9.43
C ALA A 205 -14.40 -7.85 9.89
N ARG A 206 -15.30 -6.88 10.13
CA ARG A 206 -16.69 -7.13 10.56
C ARG A 206 -17.51 -7.87 9.51
N GLU A 207 -17.31 -7.53 8.25
CA GLU A 207 -17.98 -8.16 7.10
C GLU A 207 -17.38 -9.54 6.76
N ARG A 208 -16.28 -9.94 7.41
CA ARG A 208 -15.54 -11.19 7.15
C ARG A 208 -15.14 -11.33 5.69
N GLN A 209 -14.67 -10.23 5.09
CA GLN A 209 -14.21 -10.23 3.70
C GLN A 209 -13.02 -11.20 3.55
N ALA A 210 -13.04 -12.04 2.51
CA ALA A 210 -12.01 -13.07 2.29
C ALA A 210 -10.58 -12.49 2.13
N ALA A 211 -10.49 -11.26 1.62
CA ALA A 211 -9.23 -10.54 1.43
C ALA A 211 -8.69 -9.89 2.72
N HIS A 212 -9.50 -9.77 3.79
CA HIS A 212 -9.07 -9.11 5.03
C HIS A 212 -7.91 -9.88 5.69
N ARG A 213 -6.91 -9.13 6.16
CA ARG A 213 -5.81 -9.64 6.98
C ARG A 213 -5.66 -8.76 8.22
N LEU A 214 -5.57 -9.39 9.39
CA LEU A 214 -5.42 -8.70 10.67
C LEU A 214 -4.09 -7.95 10.76
N ALA A 215 -3.03 -8.50 10.15
CA ALA A 215 -1.72 -7.87 10.06
C ALA A 215 -1.77 -6.52 9.33
N ASP A 216 -2.53 -6.41 8.23
CA ASP A 216 -2.70 -5.16 7.48
C ASP A 216 -3.39 -4.09 8.33
N LEU A 217 -4.45 -4.48 9.06
CA LEU A 217 -5.13 -3.56 9.98
C LEU A 217 -4.22 -3.15 11.15
N THR A 218 -3.38 -4.07 11.63
CA THR A 218 -2.36 -3.78 12.64
C THR A 218 -1.33 -2.76 12.14
N GLY A 219 -0.84 -2.93 10.91
CA GLY A 219 0.00 -1.95 10.23
C GLY A 219 -0.67 -0.59 10.09
N ALA A 220 -1.95 -0.57 9.71
CA ALA A 220 -2.73 0.66 9.57
C ALA A 220 -2.90 1.41 10.90
N PHE A 221 -3.18 0.71 12.02
CA PHE A 221 -3.24 1.32 13.34
C PHE A 221 -1.89 1.90 13.77
N ARG A 222 -0.79 1.17 13.54
CA ARG A 222 0.56 1.65 13.82
C ARG A 222 0.86 2.93 13.06
N GLU A 223 0.59 2.96 11.76
CA GLU A 223 0.82 4.14 10.93
C GLU A 223 -0.01 5.34 11.39
N LEU A 224 -1.30 5.13 11.67
CA LEU A 224 -2.21 6.17 12.15
C LEU A 224 -1.73 6.77 13.48
N LEU A 225 -1.46 5.91 14.47
CA LEU A 225 -1.00 6.34 15.79
C LEU A 225 0.37 7.02 15.70
N HIS A 226 1.32 6.47 14.95
CA HIS A 226 2.63 7.07 14.75
C HIS A 226 2.53 8.48 14.12
N THR A 227 1.78 8.60 13.03
CA THR A 227 1.60 9.87 12.30
C THR A 227 0.88 10.89 13.19
N ALA A 228 -0.23 10.50 13.83
CA ALA A 228 -1.00 11.41 14.69
C ALA A 228 -0.19 11.82 15.94
N GLY A 229 0.59 10.91 16.53
CA GLY A 229 1.41 11.17 17.71
C GLY A 229 2.55 12.15 17.43
N LEU A 230 3.28 11.96 16.33
CA LEU A 230 4.35 12.88 15.92
C LEU A 230 3.79 14.27 15.58
N LEU A 231 2.71 14.34 14.80
CA LEU A 231 2.06 15.62 14.48
C LEU A 231 1.52 16.30 15.74
N ALA A 232 0.93 15.56 16.69
CA ALA A 232 0.44 16.12 17.94
C ALA A 232 1.57 16.61 18.85
N ALA A 233 2.77 16.01 18.76
CA ALA A 233 3.97 16.45 19.45
C ALA A 233 4.67 17.65 18.79
N GLY A 234 4.17 18.13 17.64
CA GLY A 234 4.72 19.29 16.93
C GLY A 234 5.75 18.96 15.86
N THR A 235 6.01 17.67 15.57
CA THR A 235 6.94 17.28 14.51
C THR A 235 6.33 17.59 13.14
N ALA A 236 6.91 18.57 12.44
CA ALA A 236 6.55 18.94 11.07
C ALA A 236 7.44 18.21 10.05
N GLY A 237 6.90 17.98 8.85
CA GLY A 237 7.68 17.46 7.72
C GLY A 237 6.77 16.99 6.58
N PRO A 238 7.16 17.20 5.30
CA PRO A 238 6.37 16.75 4.15
C PRO A 238 6.03 15.26 4.18
N ALA A 239 6.93 14.44 4.73
CA ALA A 239 6.72 12.99 4.91
C ALA A 239 5.57 12.65 5.86
N LEU A 240 5.33 13.49 6.89
CA LEU A 240 4.30 13.32 7.92
C LEU A 240 2.97 13.98 7.56
N THR A 241 3.00 15.18 6.97
CA THR A 241 1.79 15.88 6.54
C THR A 241 1.20 15.26 5.27
N GLY A 242 2.06 14.81 4.35
CA GLY A 242 1.69 14.35 3.02
C GLY A 242 1.38 15.50 2.06
N THR A 243 1.32 15.20 0.77
CA THR A 243 1.00 16.19 -0.27
C THR A 243 -0.37 15.90 -0.89
N ALA A 244 -1.27 16.90 -0.90
CA ALA A 244 -2.60 16.76 -1.50
C ALA A 244 -2.55 16.67 -3.04
N ARG A 245 -1.49 17.23 -3.66
CA ARG A 245 -1.22 17.15 -5.09
C ARG A 245 0.26 16.86 -5.30
N ARG A 246 0.58 15.88 -6.16
CA ARG A 246 1.96 15.65 -6.57
C ARG A 246 2.46 16.86 -7.34
N ALA A 247 3.47 17.53 -6.80
CA ALA A 247 4.16 18.58 -7.52
C ALA A 247 5.02 17.93 -8.60
N TYR A 248 4.89 18.41 -9.84
CA TYR A 248 5.81 18.07 -10.91
C TYR A 248 6.75 19.25 -11.11
N ALA A 249 8.05 18.98 -11.08
CA ALA A 249 9.08 19.97 -11.41
C ALA A 249 9.50 19.82 -12.88
N PRO A 250 9.98 20.90 -13.53
CA PRO A 250 10.63 20.80 -14.83
C PRO A 250 11.85 19.86 -14.76
N GLY A 251 11.81 18.76 -15.52
CA GLY A 251 12.91 17.81 -15.68
C GLY A 251 13.77 18.04 -16.92
N GLY A 252 13.48 19.09 -17.70
CA GLY A 252 14.26 19.46 -18.88
C GLY A 252 14.15 18.44 -20.02
N SER A 253 15.29 18.13 -20.66
CA SER A 253 15.37 17.11 -21.71
C SER A 253 15.93 15.81 -21.12
N LEU A 254 15.19 14.72 -21.27
CA LEU A 254 15.54 13.41 -20.72
C LEU A 254 15.70 12.38 -21.83
N ARG A 255 16.64 11.44 -21.62
CA ARG A 255 16.72 10.19 -22.37
C ARG A 255 16.49 9.06 -21.39
N VAL A 256 15.50 8.22 -21.66
CA VAL A 256 15.10 7.13 -20.77
C VAL A 256 14.92 5.83 -21.54
N TYR A 257 15.20 4.70 -20.89
CA TYR A 257 15.12 3.36 -21.46
C TYR A 257 14.21 2.47 -20.61
N GLY A 258 13.41 1.63 -21.27
CA GLY A 258 12.52 0.69 -20.60
C GLY A 258 13.26 -0.41 -19.86
N LEU A 259 12.89 -0.63 -18.60
CA LEU A 259 13.37 -1.76 -17.79
C LEU A 259 12.40 -2.92 -17.81
N CYS A 260 11.16 -2.69 -17.40
CA CYS A 260 10.08 -3.66 -17.38
C CYS A 260 8.72 -2.99 -17.20
N ARG A 261 7.64 -3.75 -17.34
CA ARG A 261 6.28 -3.34 -16.99
C ARG A 261 5.68 -4.23 -15.92
N GLU A 262 4.92 -3.61 -15.02
CA GLU A 262 4.34 -4.24 -13.84
C GLU A 262 2.83 -3.99 -13.81
N PRO A 263 1.99 -5.04 -13.71
CA PRO A 263 0.55 -4.88 -13.54
C PRO A 263 0.25 -4.29 -12.16
N VAL A 264 -0.66 -3.32 -12.13
CA VAL A 264 -1.21 -2.74 -10.89
C VAL A 264 -2.61 -3.28 -10.67
N LEU A 265 -2.85 -3.85 -9.50
CA LEU A 265 -4.17 -4.23 -9.05
C LEU A 265 -4.31 -3.81 -7.58
N SER A 266 -5.24 -2.89 -7.30
CA SER A 266 -5.51 -2.46 -5.93
C SER A 266 -6.72 -3.17 -5.35
N ALA A 267 -6.75 -3.28 -4.01
CA ALA A 267 -7.94 -3.72 -3.28
C ALA A 267 -9.15 -2.76 -3.47
N THR A 268 -8.91 -1.51 -3.88
CA THR A 268 -9.95 -0.50 -4.16
C THR A 268 -10.53 -0.61 -5.58
N GLY A 269 -10.24 -1.69 -6.31
CA GLY A 269 -10.81 -1.94 -7.64
C GLY A 269 -10.14 -1.16 -8.78
N TYR A 270 -8.98 -0.56 -8.54
CA TYR A 270 -8.16 0.02 -9.61
C TYR A 270 -7.32 -1.06 -10.26
N GLY A 271 -7.17 -0.93 -11.58
CA GLY A 271 -6.33 -1.79 -12.40
C GLY A 271 -5.48 -0.96 -13.34
N GLY A 272 -4.30 -1.45 -13.70
CA GLY A 272 -3.44 -0.72 -14.61
C GLY A 272 -2.08 -1.33 -14.83
N VAL A 273 -1.15 -0.48 -15.27
CA VAL A 273 0.25 -0.82 -15.49
C VAL A 273 1.15 0.32 -15.02
N VAL A 274 2.35 -0.03 -14.56
CA VAL A 274 3.50 0.87 -14.44
C VAL A 274 4.60 0.36 -15.33
N THR A 275 5.15 1.20 -16.19
CA THR A 275 6.41 0.93 -16.92
C THR A 275 7.53 1.65 -16.22
N HIS A 276 8.54 0.88 -15.81
CA HIS A 276 9.74 1.35 -15.13
C HIS A 276 10.82 1.69 -16.15
N LEU A 277 11.48 2.82 -15.94
CA LEU A 277 12.42 3.43 -16.88
C LEU A 277 13.73 3.82 -16.18
N LEU A 278 14.82 3.81 -16.94
CA LEU A 278 16.17 4.16 -16.50
C LEU A 278 16.73 5.31 -17.34
N GLY A 279 17.26 6.34 -16.69
CA GLY A 279 18.05 7.40 -17.28
C GLY A 279 19.55 7.06 -17.34
N PRO A 280 20.38 7.90 -17.99
CA PRO A 280 21.82 7.66 -18.13
C PRO A 280 22.59 7.62 -16.80
N ASP A 281 22.12 8.32 -15.75
CA ASP A 281 22.82 8.46 -14.46
C ASP A 281 22.21 7.58 -13.34
N ASP A 282 21.76 6.36 -13.65
CA ASP A 282 20.99 5.48 -12.72
C ASP A 282 19.67 6.14 -12.21
N ALA A 283 19.26 7.25 -12.84
CA ALA A 283 18.03 7.97 -12.52
C ALA A 283 16.82 7.12 -12.89
N ARG A 284 15.88 6.98 -11.95
CA ARG A 284 14.72 6.08 -12.10
C ARG A 284 13.48 6.89 -12.41
N TYR A 285 12.77 6.44 -13.44
CA TYR A 285 11.52 7.07 -13.85
C TYR A 285 10.41 6.05 -14.01
N SER A 286 9.17 6.52 -13.98
CA SER A 286 8.01 5.67 -14.23
C SER A 286 6.93 6.37 -15.06
N VAL A 287 6.21 5.58 -15.85
CA VAL A 287 4.99 5.98 -16.56
C VAL A 287 3.89 5.00 -16.20
N SER A 288 2.72 5.50 -15.82
CA SER A 288 1.63 4.66 -15.30
C SER A 288 0.29 4.96 -15.97
N ASP A 289 -0.48 3.93 -16.28
CA ASP A 289 -1.91 4.05 -16.60
C ASP A 289 -2.73 3.19 -15.64
N VAL A 290 -3.23 3.82 -14.57
CA VAL A 290 -4.01 3.17 -13.51
C VAL A 290 -5.34 3.89 -13.37
N ARG A 291 -6.45 3.17 -13.54
CA ARG A 291 -7.82 3.70 -13.42
C ARG A 291 -8.74 2.64 -12.81
N PRO A 292 -9.98 2.97 -12.44
CA PRO A 292 -10.96 1.96 -12.06
C PRO A 292 -11.14 0.90 -13.17
N GLY A 293 -11.31 -0.37 -12.77
CA GLY A 293 -11.50 -1.47 -13.71
C GLY A 293 -10.88 -2.82 -13.30
N GLY A 294 -10.24 -2.88 -12.13
CA GLY A 294 -9.75 -4.10 -11.50
C GLY A 294 -8.86 -4.96 -12.40
N LEU A 295 -8.99 -6.28 -12.26
CA LEU A 295 -8.12 -7.25 -12.92
C LEU A 295 -8.16 -7.16 -14.45
N ALA A 296 -9.34 -7.03 -15.04
CA ALA A 296 -9.49 -6.96 -16.50
C ALA A 296 -8.67 -5.80 -17.07
N ARG A 297 -8.70 -4.65 -16.39
CA ARG A 297 -7.88 -3.50 -16.75
C ARG A 297 -6.40 -3.76 -16.53
N ALA A 298 -6.01 -4.34 -15.39
CA ALA A 298 -4.60 -4.66 -15.10
C ALA A 298 -3.97 -5.55 -16.20
N ARG A 299 -4.74 -6.52 -16.71
CA ARG A 299 -4.34 -7.41 -17.81
C ARG A 299 -4.21 -6.66 -19.14
N GLY A 300 -5.19 -5.80 -19.49
CA GLY A 300 -5.19 -5.07 -20.76
C GLY A 300 -4.24 -3.88 -20.83
N ALA A 301 -3.92 -3.26 -19.68
CA ALA A 301 -3.14 -2.02 -19.63
C ALA A 301 -1.69 -2.21 -20.12
N GLY A 302 -1.14 -3.42 -20.07
CA GLY A 302 0.22 -3.72 -20.52
C GLY A 302 0.48 -3.43 -22.00
N SER A 303 -0.57 -3.36 -22.82
CA SER A 303 -0.53 -2.99 -24.26
C SER A 303 -1.36 -1.74 -24.56
N ALA A 304 -1.71 -0.95 -23.53
CA ALA A 304 -2.36 0.34 -23.74
C ALA A 304 -1.35 1.38 -24.23
N SER A 305 -1.83 2.34 -25.01
CA SER A 305 -1.02 3.46 -25.49
C SER A 305 -0.47 4.29 -24.34
N VAL A 306 0.78 4.70 -24.45
CA VAL A 306 1.43 5.57 -23.47
C VAL A 306 0.98 7.01 -23.70
N ALA A 307 0.27 7.57 -22.74
CA ALA A 307 -0.18 8.96 -22.77
C ALA A 307 0.94 9.93 -22.34
N LEU A 308 2.05 9.99 -23.09
CA LEU A 308 3.18 10.89 -22.80
C LEU A 308 3.65 11.61 -24.08
N GLY A 309 3.44 12.93 -24.14
CA GLY A 309 4.06 13.81 -25.13
C GLY A 309 3.85 13.42 -26.60
N GLY A 310 2.76 12.73 -26.93
CA GLY A 310 2.42 12.28 -28.29
C GLY A 310 3.24 11.09 -28.82
N ALA A 311 4.01 10.39 -27.98
CA ALA A 311 4.74 9.21 -28.41
C ALA A 311 3.77 8.10 -28.88
N VAL A 312 4.03 7.55 -30.08
CA VAL A 312 3.24 6.45 -30.65
C VAL A 312 3.85 5.11 -30.21
N LEU A 313 3.71 4.80 -28.92
CA LEU A 313 4.11 3.52 -28.33
C LEU A 313 3.07 3.07 -27.31
N ASP A 314 2.98 1.77 -27.11
CA ASP A 314 2.26 1.18 -25.99
C ASP A 314 3.23 0.86 -24.83
N HIS A 315 2.68 0.43 -23.69
CA HIS A 315 3.49 0.07 -22.53
C HIS A 315 4.42 -1.12 -22.78
N ALA A 316 4.08 -2.02 -23.72
CA ALA A 316 4.91 -3.14 -24.16
C ALA A 316 6.17 -2.64 -24.89
N GLY A 317 5.95 -1.80 -25.90
CA GLY A 317 6.99 -1.17 -26.70
C GLY A 317 7.86 -0.25 -25.85
N LEU A 318 7.29 0.49 -24.90
CA LEU A 318 8.07 1.33 -23.99
C LEU A 318 8.93 0.50 -23.04
N ALA A 319 8.43 -0.60 -22.48
CA ALA A 319 9.20 -1.46 -21.59
C ALA A 319 10.44 -2.08 -22.26
N ARG A 320 10.39 -2.22 -23.60
CA ARG A 320 11.46 -2.76 -24.45
C ARG A 320 12.22 -1.71 -25.25
N GLY A 321 11.76 -0.47 -25.26
CA GLY A 321 12.27 0.63 -26.05
C GLY A 321 12.91 1.72 -25.19
N GLY A 322 12.90 2.94 -25.70
CA GLY A 322 13.26 4.14 -24.96
C GLY A 322 12.49 5.36 -25.44
N LEU A 323 12.65 6.47 -24.73
CA LEU A 323 12.09 7.76 -25.10
C LEU A 323 13.15 8.85 -24.99
N ARG A 324 13.12 9.76 -25.96
CA ARG A 324 13.70 11.10 -25.82
C ARG A 324 12.58 12.07 -25.52
N ILE A 325 12.64 12.71 -24.36
CA ILE A 325 11.60 13.60 -23.87
C ILE A 325 12.15 15.02 -23.80
N ALA A 326 11.48 15.97 -24.46
CA ALA A 326 11.75 17.39 -24.32
C ALA A 326 10.67 18.03 -23.45
N GLY A 327 11.07 18.92 -22.55
CA GLY A 327 10.15 19.60 -21.63
C GLY A 327 9.53 18.66 -20.60
N ALA A 328 10.25 17.61 -20.19
CA ALA A 328 9.77 16.62 -19.24
C ALA A 328 9.30 17.29 -17.94
N THR A 329 8.24 16.75 -17.34
CA THR A 329 7.83 17.09 -16.00
C THR A 329 7.96 15.85 -15.13
N VAL A 330 8.59 15.97 -13.95
CA VAL A 330 8.92 14.83 -13.09
C VAL A 330 8.43 15.10 -11.68
N SER A 331 7.75 14.12 -11.06
CA SER A 331 7.43 14.18 -9.64
C SER A 331 8.67 13.91 -8.78
N ALA A 332 8.62 14.20 -7.47
CA ALA A 332 9.67 13.79 -6.53
C ALA A 332 10.02 12.28 -6.66
N GLU A 333 9.01 11.44 -6.87
CA GLU A 333 9.16 9.98 -7.04
C GLU A 333 9.56 9.52 -8.46
N GLY A 334 10.06 10.41 -9.31
CA GLY A 334 10.48 10.06 -10.66
C GLY A 334 9.35 9.75 -11.66
N ARG A 335 8.08 9.97 -11.32
CA ARG A 335 6.98 9.77 -12.27
C ARG A 335 7.02 10.85 -13.34
N LEU A 336 6.94 10.43 -14.61
CA LEU A 336 6.90 11.35 -15.76
C LEU A 336 5.47 11.83 -16.00
N GLY A 337 5.32 13.15 -16.13
CA GLY A 337 4.05 13.82 -16.39
C GLY A 337 3.85 14.11 -17.88
N ALA A 338 2.59 14.12 -18.31
CA ALA A 338 2.17 14.44 -19.68
C ALA A 338 1.78 15.92 -19.83
N GLY A 339 2.54 16.82 -19.21
CA GLY A 339 2.24 18.25 -19.16
C GLY A 339 2.21 18.94 -20.53
N ARG A 340 1.56 20.10 -20.59
CA ARG A 340 1.54 20.96 -21.79
C ARG A 340 2.96 21.34 -22.18
N GLY A 341 3.40 20.96 -23.38
CA GLY A 341 4.76 21.22 -23.88
C GLY A 341 5.72 20.02 -23.81
N VAL A 342 5.33 18.92 -23.14
CA VAL A 342 6.08 17.65 -23.18
C VAL A 342 6.00 17.08 -24.60
N LYS A 343 7.15 16.80 -25.21
CA LYS A 343 7.25 16.07 -26.48
C LYS A 343 8.10 14.83 -26.28
N ALA A 344 7.58 13.66 -26.63
CA ALA A 344 8.28 12.40 -26.48
C ALA A 344 8.46 11.73 -27.85
N THR A 345 9.68 11.29 -28.14
CA THR A 345 10.03 10.58 -29.37
C THR A 345 10.56 9.19 -29.02
N PRO A 346 10.02 8.12 -29.62
CA PRO A 346 10.55 6.76 -29.50
C PRO A 346 12.05 6.68 -29.80
N LEU A 347 12.76 5.87 -29.02
CA LEU A 347 14.13 5.45 -29.27
C LEU A 347 14.21 3.92 -29.24
N PRO A 348 15.22 3.31 -29.90
CA PRO A 348 15.59 1.94 -29.62
C PRO A 348 15.88 1.76 -28.13
N GLY A 349 15.48 0.62 -27.58
CA GLY A 349 15.79 0.26 -26.19
C GLY A 349 17.21 -0.27 -26.05
N THR A 350 17.62 -0.44 -24.79
CA THR A 350 18.92 -1.00 -24.43
C THR A 350 18.73 -2.40 -23.85
N PRO A 351 19.47 -3.43 -24.32
CA PRO A 351 19.47 -4.73 -23.68
C PRO A 351 20.13 -4.64 -22.30
N TRP A 352 19.80 -5.53 -21.36
CA TRP A 352 20.42 -5.53 -20.02
C TRP A 352 21.93 -5.79 -20.03
N THR A 353 22.49 -6.19 -21.17
CA THR A 353 23.93 -6.42 -21.38
C THR A 353 24.70 -5.14 -21.68
N GLU A 354 24.02 -4.04 -21.95
CA GLU A 354 24.61 -2.76 -22.33
C GLU A 354 24.26 -1.65 -21.33
N GLU A 355 25.10 -0.63 -21.26
CA GLU A 355 24.86 0.54 -20.41
C GLU A 355 23.68 1.39 -20.94
N PRO A 356 22.86 1.99 -20.05
CA PRO A 356 23.03 2.05 -18.59
C PRO A 356 22.45 0.84 -17.81
N ALA A 357 21.81 -0.12 -18.48
CA ALA A 357 21.07 -1.19 -17.81
C ALA A 357 22.01 -2.25 -17.18
N ALA A 358 23.18 -2.49 -17.75
CA ALA A 358 24.16 -3.43 -17.23
C ALA A 358 24.61 -3.12 -15.80
N ALA A 359 24.77 -1.83 -15.45
CA ALA A 359 25.16 -1.39 -14.12
C ALA A 359 24.20 -1.83 -13.00
N LEU A 360 22.92 -2.10 -13.32
CA LEU A 360 21.94 -2.59 -12.34
C LEU A 360 22.28 -3.99 -11.80
N PHE A 361 22.95 -4.82 -12.61
CA PHE A 361 23.25 -6.22 -12.29
C PHE A 361 24.68 -6.41 -11.78
N ALA A 362 25.51 -5.37 -11.84
CA ALA A 362 26.91 -5.42 -11.38
C ALA A 362 27.06 -5.25 -9.87
N ARG A 363 26.06 -4.72 -9.17
CA ARG A 363 26.09 -4.46 -7.72
C ARG A 363 25.47 -5.63 -6.94
N PRO A 364 26.09 -6.09 -5.84
CA PRO A 364 25.49 -7.09 -4.97
C PRO A 364 24.13 -6.63 -4.42
N ALA A 365 23.14 -7.53 -4.39
CA ALA A 365 21.82 -7.25 -3.87
C ALA A 365 21.86 -6.79 -2.41
N ALA A 366 22.75 -7.38 -1.61
CA ALA A 366 22.97 -7.03 -0.21
C ALA A 366 23.33 -5.54 -0.01
N GLU A 367 24.25 -5.02 -0.81
CA GLU A 367 24.69 -3.61 -0.73
C GLU A 367 23.55 -2.66 -1.12
N VAL A 368 22.79 -3.01 -2.15
CA VAL A 368 21.63 -2.23 -2.59
C VAL A 368 20.58 -2.19 -1.48
N VAL A 369 20.29 -3.32 -0.83
CA VAL A 369 19.32 -3.40 0.27
C VAL A 369 19.82 -2.67 1.51
N ALA A 370 21.08 -2.81 1.90
CA ALA A 370 21.66 -2.14 3.06
C ALA A 370 21.60 -0.62 2.92
N ARG A 371 22.00 -0.07 1.76
CA ARG A 371 21.88 1.37 1.47
C ARG A 371 20.44 1.85 1.56
N ARG A 372 19.49 1.07 1.06
CA ARG A 372 18.06 1.40 1.11
C ARG A 372 17.48 1.38 2.51
N LEU A 373 17.94 0.47 3.35
CA LEU A 373 17.51 0.42 4.75
C LEU A 373 18.09 1.57 5.58
N ALA A 374 19.24 2.13 5.18
CA ALA A 374 19.83 3.32 5.77
C ALA A 374 19.14 4.63 5.33
N GLU A 375 18.58 4.65 4.11
CA GLU A 375 17.75 5.76 3.62
C GLU A 375 16.36 5.68 4.29
N GLU A 376 16.14 6.41 5.40
CA GLU A 376 14.93 6.41 6.25
C GLU A 376 13.64 6.96 5.59
N ASP A 377 13.44 6.79 4.28
CA ASP A 377 12.26 7.31 3.60
C ASP A 377 11.06 6.36 3.73
N GLU A 378 10.33 6.50 4.85
CA GLU A 378 9.10 5.77 5.13
C GLU A 378 7.91 6.23 4.26
N GLY A 379 8.02 6.01 2.95
CA GLY A 379 6.96 6.34 2.00
C GLY A 379 7.27 6.06 0.53
N ALA A 380 8.56 5.95 0.16
CA ALA A 380 8.95 5.67 -1.21
C ALA A 380 8.74 4.19 -1.56
N ASP A 381 8.22 3.93 -2.77
CA ASP A 381 8.13 2.57 -3.32
C ASP A 381 9.55 1.99 -3.43
N PRO A 382 9.81 0.75 -2.98
CA PRO A 382 11.16 0.23 -2.98
C PRO A 382 11.69 0.18 -4.41
N ALA A 383 12.82 0.85 -4.63
CA ALA A 383 13.44 0.91 -5.94
C ALA A 383 13.84 -0.50 -6.41
N LEU A 384 13.65 -0.76 -7.70
CA LEU A 384 14.00 -2.05 -8.30
C LEU A 384 15.50 -2.34 -8.17
N LEU A 385 15.86 -3.55 -7.76
CA LEU A 385 17.24 -4.03 -7.79
C LEU A 385 17.42 -5.06 -8.90
N GLY A 386 18.60 -5.03 -9.53
CA GLY A 386 19.07 -6.08 -10.41
C GLY A 386 20.03 -6.99 -9.67
N CYS A 387 19.95 -8.29 -9.90
CA CYS A 387 20.98 -9.24 -9.46
C CYS A 387 21.11 -10.42 -10.43
N GLU A 388 22.28 -11.04 -10.46
CA GLU A 388 22.51 -12.31 -11.16
C GLU A 388 22.40 -13.45 -10.15
N VAL A 389 21.59 -14.45 -10.49
CA VAL A 389 21.29 -15.56 -9.58
C VAL A 389 21.32 -16.90 -10.29
N THR A 390 21.58 -17.95 -9.53
CA THR A 390 21.43 -19.35 -9.94
C THR A 390 20.21 -19.95 -9.24
N VAL A 391 19.31 -20.58 -9.99
CA VAL A 391 18.14 -21.27 -9.43
C VAL A 391 18.58 -22.49 -8.64
N VAL A 392 18.13 -22.61 -7.40
CA VAL A 392 18.34 -23.80 -6.56
C VAL A 392 17.17 -24.76 -6.66
N GLY A 393 15.94 -24.23 -6.61
CA GLY A 393 14.71 -25.01 -6.78
C GLY A 393 13.51 -24.40 -6.05
N ALA A 394 12.40 -25.12 -6.05
CA ALA A 394 11.20 -24.72 -5.31
C ALA A 394 11.34 -25.01 -3.81
N SER A 395 10.77 -24.13 -2.97
CA SER A 395 10.53 -24.38 -1.55
C SER A 395 9.19 -23.75 -1.15
N GLY A 396 8.20 -24.59 -0.81
CA GLY A 396 6.86 -24.10 -0.49
C GLY A 396 6.25 -23.25 -1.60
N ASP A 397 6.01 -21.97 -1.32
CA ASP A 397 5.39 -20.98 -2.20
C ASP A 397 6.40 -20.05 -2.92
N HIS A 398 7.70 -20.32 -2.82
CA HIS A 398 8.76 -19.51 -3.40
C HIS A 398 9.82 -20.32 -4.14
N VAL A 399 10.65 -19.62 -4.92
CA VAL A 399 11.82 -20.21 -5.58
C VAL A 399 13.07 -19.77 -4.81
N LEU A 400 13.89 -20.74 -4.40
CA LEU A 400 15.19 -20.47 -3.82
C LEU A 400 16.20 -20.22 -4.94
N VAL A 401 16.91 -19.11 -4.83
CA VAL A 401 18.01 -18.76 -5.73
C VAL A 401 19.23 -18.34 -4.92
N ARG A 402 20.42 -18.47 -5.50
CA ARG A 402 21.66 -17.97 -4.92
C ARG A 402 22.23 -16.92 -5.83
N GLU A 403 22.56 -15.75 -5.28
CA GLU A 403 23.28 -14.73 -6.06
C GLU A 403 24.63 -15.30 -6.55
N THR A 404 25.01 -15.01 -7.78
CA THR A 404 26.20 -15.58 -8.44
C THR A 404 27.48 -14.91 -7.93
N ARG A 405 27.78 -15.10 -6.63
CA ARG A 405 29.00 -14.67 -5.95
C ARG A 405 29.35 -15.63 -4.81
N PRO A 406 30.62 -15.71 -4.39
CA PRO A 406 31.02 -16.47 -3.21
C PRO A 406 30.23 -16.00 -1.98
N ASP A 407 29.84 -16.95 -1.12
CA ASP A 407 29.19 -16.71 0.18
C ASP A 407 27.86 -15.92 0.15
N ALA A 408 27.24 -15.79 -1.03
CA ALA A 408 25.92 -15.15 -1.14
C ALA A 408 24.84 -15.92 -0.36
N PRO A 409 23.95 -15.21 0.37
CA PRO A 409 22.81 -15.84 1.01
C PRO A 409 21.85 -16.43 -0.03
N LEU A 410 21.01 -17.35 0.43
CA LEU A 410 19.87 -17.81 -0.37
C LEU A 410 18.79 -16.73 -0.38
N LEU A 411 18.39 -16.33 -1.58
CA LEU A 411 17.29 -15.41 -1.80
C LEU A 411 16.01 -16.19 -2.09
N ARG A 412 14.89 -15.65 -1.62
CA ARG A 412 13.54 -16.19 -1.84
C ARG A 412 12.82 -15.36 -2.89
N LEU A 413 12.60 -15.92 -4.09
CA LEU A 413 11.78 -15.27 -5.11
C LEU A 413 10.30 -15.54 -4.85
N LEU A 414 9.55 -14.49 -4.52
CA LEU A 414 8.10 -14.53 -4.28
C LEU A 414 7.36 -13.90 -5.46
N PRO A 415 6.16 -14.39 -5.84
CA PRO A 415 5.36 -13.72 -6.86
C PRO A 415 5.14 -12.24 -6.48
N ALA A 416 5.53 -11.30 -7.33
CA ALA A 416 5.23 -9.88 -7.11
C ALA A 416 3.72 -9.59 -7.02
N HIS A 417 2.89 -10.43 -7.64
CA HIS A 417 1.44 -10.42 -7.55
C HIS A 417 0.92 -11.86 -7.58
N PRO A 418 0.22 -12.34 -6.53
CA PRO A 418 -0.16 -13.76 -6.40
C PRO A 418 -1.43 -14.13 -7.17
N HIS A 419 -2.14 -13.17 -7.76
CA HIS A 419 -3.40 -13.43 -8.47
C HIS A 419 -3.23 -14.47 -9.59
N PRO A 420 -4.02 -15.56 -9.60
CA PRO A 420 -3.79 -16.71 -10.48
C PRO A 420 -3.90 -16.38 -11.98
N GLU A 421 -4.69 -15.37 -12.33
CA GLU A 421 -4.81 -14.91 -13.73
C GLU A 421 -3.62 -14.08 -14.23
N LEU A 422 -2.73 -13.62 -13.34
CA LEU A 422 -1.48 -12.97 -13.72
C LEU A 422 -0.35 -14.01 -13.83
N PRO A 423 0.60 -13.87 -14.77
CA PRO A 423 1.58 -14.92 -15.06
C PRO A 423 2.66 -15.16 -13.99
N HIS A 424 2.78 -14.31 -12.96
CA HIS A 424 3.89 -14.34 -12.01
C HIS A 424 4.11 -15.70 -11.35
N THR A 425 3.08 -16.25 -10.71
CA THR A 425 3.18 -17.53 -9.97
C THR A 425 3.54 -18.69 -10.91
N GLU A 426 2.92 -18.75 -12.09
CA GLU A 426 3.18 -19.80 -13.08
C GLU A 426 4.60 -19.68 -13.66
N ASN A 427 5.07 -18.47 -13.95
CA ASN A 427 6.44 -18.26 -14.43
C ASN A 427 7.48 -18.65 -13.38
N LEU A 428 7.27 -18.30 -12.10
CA LEU A 428 8.14 -18.73 -11.01
C LEU A 428 8.16 -20.25 -10.86
N ARG A 429 7.01 -20.91 -10.96
CA ARG A 429 6.93 -22.38 -10.94
C ARG A 429 7.79 -23.01 -12.04
N ARG A 430 7.74 -22.47 -13.27
CA ARG A 430 8.57 -22.93 -14.40
C ARG A 430 10.07 -22.69 -14.19
N LEU A 431 10.45 -21.55 -13.63
CA LEU A 431 11.84 -21.28 -13.26
C LEU A 431 12.34 -22.32 -12.24
N ALA A 432 11.53 -22.65 -11.24
CA ALA A 432 11.86 -23.64 -10.21
C ALA A 432 12.06 -25.07 -10.76
N GLU A 433 11.47 -25.40 -11.91
CA GLU A 433 11.65 -26.70 -12.60
C GLU A 433 13.05 -26.86 -13.22
N HIS A 434 13.87 -25.79 -13.25
CA HIS A 434 15.20 -25.75 -13.84
C HIS A 434 16.30 -25.35 -12.83
N PRO A 435 16.62 -26.18 -11.82
CA PRO A 435 17.80 -25.97 -10.98
C PRO A 435 19.09 -25.80 -11.79
N GLY A 436 19.98 -24.94 -11.32
CA GLY A 436 21.21 -24.55 -12.02
C GLY A 436 21.04 -23.42 -13.04
N LEU A 437 19.81 -23.01 -13.36
CA LEU A 437 19.56 -21.96 -14.35
C LEU A 437 20.11 -20.61 -13.87
N HIS A 438 20.98 -20.00 -14.68
CA HIS A 438 21.52 -18.66 -14.43
C HIS A 438 20.57 -17.60 -14.98
N LEU A 439 20.20 -16.63 -14.16
CA LEU A 439 19.21 -15.60 -14.46
C LEU A 439 19.69 -14.22 -14.01
N ARG A 440 19.44 -13.22 -14.84
CA ARG A 440 19.32 -11.83 -14.39
C ARG A 440 17.91 -11.63 -13.86
N VAL A 441 17.78 -11.09 -12.66
CA VAL A 441 16.50 -10.81 -12.02
C VAL A 441 16.42 -9.32 -11.74
N LEU A 442 15.38 -8.68 -12.26
CA LEU A 442 14.99 -7.32 -11.88
C LEU A 442 13.75 -7.43 -10.98
N GLY A 443 13.87 -7.00 -9.74
CA GLY A 443 12.80 -7.19 -8.76
C GLY A 443 12.77 -6.14 -7.66
N ARG A 444 11.68 -6.16 -6.88
CA ARG A 444 11.50 -5.31 -5.71
C ARG A 444 11.88 -6.10 -4.45
N PRO A 445 12.81 -5.62 -3.61
CA PRO A 445 13.09 -6.28 -2.34
C PRO A 445 11.83 -6.22 -1.46
N ASP A 446 11.49 -7.34 -0.83
CA ASP A 446 10.45 -7.42 0.18
C ASP A 446 11.10 -7.21 1.55
N LEU A 447 11.02 -5.97 2.05
CA LEU A 447 11.68 -5.56 3.29
C LEU A 447 10.97 -6.05 4.56
N ASP A 448 9.87 -6.79 4.40
CA ASP A 448 9.12 -7.41 5.50
C ASP A 448 9.37 -8.93 5.55
N ARG A 449 10.24 -9.48 4.68
CA ARG A 449 10.56 -10.92 4.62
C ARG A 449 12.06 -11.15 4.47
N ALA A 450 12.57 -12.21 5.11
CA ALA A 450 13.99 -12.53 5.11
C ALA A 450 14.50 -12.88 3.70
N ALA A 451 15.50 -12.14 3.23
CA ALA A 451 16.18 -12.31 1.93
C ALA A 451 15.22 -12.49 0.74
N ALA A 452 14.11 -11.75 0.72
CA ALA A 452 13.03 -11.98 -0.22
C ALA A 452 12.98 -10.94 -1.35
N LEU A 453 12.87 -11.40 -2.59
CA LEU A 453 12.78 -10.57 -3.79
C LEU A 453 11.50 -10.87 -4.56
N ARG A 454 10.78 -9.84 -4.98
CA ARG A 454 9.61 -9.94 -5.85
C ARG A 454 10.02 -9.62 -7.28
N PRO A 455 10.31 -10.63 -8.13
CA PRO A 455 10.83 -10.38 -9.46
C PRO A 455 9.72 -9.83 -10.36
N LEU A 456 10.04 -8.75 -11.07
CA LEU A 456 9.18 -8.13 -12.06
C LEU A 456 9.56 -8.57 -13.48
N ALA A 457 10.85 -8.76 -13.72
CA ALA A 457 11.36 -9.27 -14.98
C ALA A 457 12.59 -10.17 -14.78
N VAL A 458 12.80 -11.07 -15.74
CA VAL A 458 13.97 -11.96 -15.77
C VAL A 458 14.60 -11.97 -17.15
N GLY A 459 15.91 -12.19 -17.22
CA GLY A 459 16.66 -12.22 -18.47
C GLY A 459 17.82 -13.23 -18.41
N PRO A 460 18.47 -13.51 -19.54
CA PRO A 460 19.63 -14.37 -19.58
C PRO A 460 20.86 -13.70 -18.97
N VAL A 461 21.80 -14.51 -18.47
CA VAL A 461 23.12 -14.06 -18.05
C VAL A 461 24.09 -14.21 -19.24
N PRO A 462 24.79 -13.14 -19.67
CA PRO A 462 25.73 -13.21 -20.78
C PRO A 462 26.84 -14.23 -20.54
N GLY A 463 27.11 -15.08 -21.53
CA GLY A 463 28.17 -16.10 -21.47
C GLY A 463 27.84 -17.32 -20.61
N ALA A 464 26.69 -17.37 -19.92
CA ALA A 464 26.27 -18.56 -19.20
C ALA A 464 25.69 -19.61 -20.16
N GLU A 465 26.18 -20.85 -20.08
CA GLU A 465 25.73 -21.95 -20.95
C GLU A 465 24.29 -22.38 -20.65
N TYR A 466 23.91 -22.39 -19.36
CA TYR A 466 22.60 -22.80 -18.88
C TYR A 466 21.77 -21.59 -18.42
N THR A 467 21.21 -20.85 -19.39
CA THR A 467 20.41 -19.63 -19.19
C THR A 467 19.20 -19.55 -20.14
N LEU A 468 18.31 -18.57 -19.95
CA LEU A 468 17.09 -18.40 -20.76
C LEU A 468 17.38 -18.14 -22.26
N ARG A 469 16.54 -18.68 -23.13
CA ARG A 469 16.58 -18.52 -24.59
C ARG A 469 15.36 -17.71 -25.05
N LEU A 470 15.41 -16.40 -24.84
CA LEU A 470 14.26 -15.50 -25.09
C LEU A 470 14.19 -15.04 -26.56
N PRO A 471 12.99 -14.76 -27.10
CA PRO A 471 12.83 -14.18 -28.44
C PRO A 471 13.57 -12.85 -28.61
N ALA A 472 14.06 -12.56 -29.82
CA ALA A 472 14.75 -11.29 -30.11
C ALA A 472 13.87 -10.06 -29.81
N ASP A 473 12.58 -10.13 -30.12
CA ASP A 473 11.60 -9.06 -29.88
C ASP A 473 11.31 -8.78 -28.39
N TRP A 474 11.86 -9.61 -27.50
CA TRP A 474 11.79 -9.40 -26.06
C TRP A 474 13.02 -8.66 -25.51
N LEU A 475 13.99 -8.35 -26.38
CA LEU A 475 15.22 -7.62 -26.06
C LEU A 475 15.91 -8.16 -24.79
N GLY A 476 16.01 -9.49 -24.71
CA GLY A 476 16.70 -10.19 -23.62
C GLY A 476 16.00 -10.14 -22.25
N ARG A 477 14.69 -9.90 -22.18
CA ARG A 477 13.95 -9.94 -20.90
C ARG A 477 12.50 -10.38 -21.04
N ALA A 478 11.99 -11.06 -20.03
CA ALA A 478 10.59 -11.43 -19.90
C ALA A 478 9.97 -10.62 -18.74
N ASP A 479 8.94 -9.82 -19.04
CA ASP A 479 8.14 -9.12 -18.03
C ASP A 479 7.20 -10.13 -17.36
N LEU A 480 7.51 -10.57 -16.14
CA LEU A 480 6.81 -11.69 -15.49
C LEU A 480 5.30 -11.46 -15.29
N GLY A 481 4.83 -10.21 -15.41
CA GLY A 481 3.42 -9.81 -15.28
C GLY A 481 2.58 -9.90 -16.53
N TYR A 482 3.23 -10.05 -17.67
CA TYR A 482 2.56 -10.06 -18.96
C TYR A 482 3.06 -11.19 -19.87
N ASP A 483 4.37 -11.44 -19.86
CA ASP A 483 5.00 -12.47 -20.65
C ASP A 483 4.85 -13.84 -19.97
N ARG A 484 4.55 -14.88 -20.75
CA ARG A 484 4.47 -16.27 -20.28
C ARG A 484 5.70 -17.03 -20.75
N LEU A 485 6.51 -17.52 -19.82
CA LEU A 485 7.66 -18.35 -20.13
C LEU A 485 7.20 -19.71 -20.66
N GLN A 486 7.72 -20.15 -21.80
CA GLN A 486 7.39 -21.41 -22.46
C GLN A 486 8.57 -22.37 -22.41
N GLY A 487 8.34 -23.67 -22.64
CA GLY A 487 9.42 -24.67 -22.61
C GLY A 487 10.56 -24.36 -23.59
N SER A 488 10.24 -23.78 -24.76
CA SER A 488 11.22 -23.31 -25.76
C SER A 488 12.13 -22.18 -25.27
N HIS A 489 11.75 -21.49 -24.19
CA HIS A 489 12.56 -20.43 -23.58
C HIS A 489 13.62 -20.97 -22.60
N PHE A 490 13.61 -22.27 -22.32
CA PHE A 490 14.55 -22.90 -21.41
C PHE A 490 15.55 -23.78 -22.18
N PRO A 491 16.78 -23.92 -21.67
CA PRO A 491 17.71 -24.92 -22.19
C PRO A 491 17.19 -26.34 -21.87
N PRO A 492 17.51 -27.34 -22.71
CA PRO A 492 17.19 -28.74 -22.43
C PRO A 492 17.71 -29.17 -21.05
N ARG A 493 16.86 -29.85 -20.27
CA ARG A 493 17.20 -30.29 -18.90
C ARG A 493 18.41 -31.24 -18.84
N ALA A 494 18.71 -31.93 -19.94
CA ALA A 494 19.91 -32.78 -20.06
C ALA A 494 21.23 -31.97 -20.01
N GLU A 495 21.17 -30.67 -20.30
CA GLU A 495 22.31 -29.75 -20.24
C GLU A 495 22.47 -29.15 -18.82
N ALA A 496 21.65 -29.56 -17.84
CA ALA A 496 21.74 -29.05 -16.48
C ALA A 496 23.06 -29.47 -15.81
N PRO A 497 23.74 -28.55 -15.09
CA PRO A 497 25.00 -28.87 -14.43
C PRO A 497 24.84 -29.97 -13.38
N ALA A 498 25.78 -30.93 -13.38
CA ALA A 498 25.81 -32.02 -12.41
C ALA A 498 26.09 -31.48 -10.99
N GLY A 499 25.30 -31.90 -10.00
CA GLY A 499 25.48 -31.48 -8.60
C GLY A 499 24.54 -30.36 -8.12
N ALA A 500 23.46 -30.06 -8.86
CA ALA A 500 22.34 -29.28 -8.31
C ALA A 500 21.69 -30.04 -7.13
N ALA A 501 22.25 -29.86 -5.94
CA ALA A 501 21.75 -30.49 -4.72
C ALA A 501 20.31 -30.03 -4.45
N ALA A 502 19.49 -30.94 -3.92
CA ALA A 502 18.16 -30.59 -3.46
C ALA A 502 18.26 -29.43 -2.45
N PRO A 503 17.35 -28.43 -2.51
CA PRO A 503 17.41 -27.30 -1.60
C PRO A 503 17.30 -27.79 -0.16
N ALA A 504 18.34 -27.59 0.64
CA ALA A 504 18.16 -27.56 2.09
C ALA A 504 17.29 -26.34 2.41
N ALA A 505 16.25 -26.52 3.22
CA ALA A 505 15.43 -25.41 3.67
C ALA A 505 16.34 -24.37 4.36
N ALA A 506 16.49 -23.20 3.74
CA ALA A 506 17.24 -22.11 4.35
C ALA A 506 16.48 -21.65 5.60
N PRO A 507 17.15 -21.48 6.76
CA PRO A 507 16.49 -20.92 7.93
C PRO A 507 15.87 -19.57 7.57
N ASP A 508 14.66 -19.33 8.06
CA ASP A 508 13.98 -18.06 7.92
C ASP A 508 14.14 -17.34 9.25
N ALA A 509 15.23 -16.59 9.38
CA ALA A 509 15.58 -15.92 10.63
C ALA A 509 14.45 -15.03 11.18
N LEU A 510 13.57 -14.52 10.30
CA LEU A 510 12.42 -13.73 10.71
C LEU A 510 11.26 -14.62 11.19
N ALA A 511 10.94 -15.71 10.48
CA ALA A 511 9.89 -16.63 10.87
C ALA A 511 10.26 -17.45 12.11
N ASP A 512 11.53 -17.84 12.25
CA ASP A 512 12.07 -18.61 13.36
C ASP A 512 12.30 -17.75 14.62
N SER A 513 12.30 -16.42 14.48
CA SER A 513 12.50 -15.48 15.59
C SER A 513 11.32 -15.50 16.57
N PRO A 514 11.57 -15.43 17.90
CA PRO A 514 10.50 -15.36 18.90
C PRO A 514 9.70 -14.03 18.86
N LEU A 515 10.04 -13.09 17.97
CA LEU A 515 9.29 -11.85 17.72
C LEU A 515 7.82 -12.08 17.32
N TRP A 516 7.48 -13.26 16.75
CA TRP A 516 6.08 -13.61 16.48
C TRP A 516 5.18 -13.50 17.72
N ARG A 517 5.75 -13.64 18.93
CA ARG A 517 5.01 -13.47 20.20
C ARG A 517 4.56 -12.04 20.42
N VAL A 518 5.42 -11.06 20.10
CA VAL A 518 5.09 -9.63 20.15
C VAL A 518 4.06 -9.31 19.07
N ARG A 519 4.26 -9.82 17.84
CA ARG A 519 3.31 -9.66 16.73
C ARG A 519 1.91 -10.15 17.12
N ARG A 520 1.81 -11.37 17.67
CA ARG A 520 0.55 -11.95 18.13
C ARG A 520 -0.11 -11.11 19.23
N LEU A 521 0.66 -10.56 20.16
CA LEU A 521 0.14 -9.68 21.22
C LEU A 521 -0.45 -8.38 20.64
N LEU A 522 0.23 -7.76 19.67
CA LEU A 522 -0.26 -6.56 18.97
C LEU A 522 -1.54 -6.84 18.18
N GLU A 523 -1.54 -7.94 17.42
CA GLU A 523 -2.71 -8.43 16.67
C GLU A 523 -3.90 -8.74 17.60
N THR A 524 -3.64 -9.28 18.79
CA THR A 524 -4.66 -9.52 19.83
C THR A 524 -5.29 -8.21 20.29
N GLY A 525 -4.48 -7.14 20.44
CA GLY A 525 -4.98 -5.78 20.72
C GLY A 525 -5.86 -5.22 19.61
N VAL A 526 -5.52 -5.46 18.34
CA VAL A 526 -6.35 -5.01 17.22
C VAL A 526 -7.64 -5.83 17.12
N ALA A 527 -7.57 -7.14 17.29
CA ALA A 527 -8.73 -8.03 17.19
C ALA A 527 -9.74 -7.81 18.33
N GLY A 528 -9.26 -7.88 19.58
CA GLY A 528 -10.13 -7.89 20.77
C GLY A 528 -9.98 -6.69 21.69
N GLY A 529 -9.17 -5.70 21.31
CA GLY A 529 -8.95 -4.50 22.09
C GLY A 529 -8.06 -4.75 23.31
N ARG A 530 -8.04 -3.75 24.18
CA ARG A 530 -7.27 -3.76 25.41
C ARG A 530 -7.59 -4.94 26.32
N ARG A 531 -8.87 -5.29 26.44
CA ARG A 531 -9.32 -6.38 27.33
C ARG A 531 -8.74 -7.71 26.91
N ALA A 532 -8.69 -7.99 25.60
CA ALA A 532 -8.11 -9.22 25.06
C ALA A 532 -6.60 -9.31 25.33
N VAL A 533 -5.86 -8.19 25.27
CA VAL A 533 -4.44 -8.16 25.64
C VAL A 533 -4.25 -8.47 27.14
N ALA A 534 -5.07 -7.87 28.00
CA ALA A 534 -5.01 -8.13 29.44
C ALA A 534 -5.34 -9.60 29.78
N GLU A 535 -6.30 -10.19 29.09
CA GLU A 535 -6.66 -11.61 29.24
C GLU A 535 -5.56 -12.54 28.72
N ALA A 536 -5.06 -12.30 27.51
CA ALA A 536 -3.96 -13.07 26.93
C ALA A 536 -2.68 -13.04 27.80
N ALA A 537 -2.44 -11.92 28.51
CA ALA A 537 -1.32 -11.81 29.45
C ALA A 537 -1.53 -12.56 30.78
N ARG A 538 -2.78 -12.86 31.17
CA ARG A 538 -3.11 -13.60 32.40
C ARG A 538 -3.12 -15.12 32.20
N ASP A 539 -3.54 -15.59 31.03
CA ASP A 539 -3.65 -17.02 30.70
C ASP A 539 -2.30 -17.71 30.45
N THR A 540 -1.19 -16.97 30.36
CA THR A 540 0.16 -17.53 30.22
C THR A 540 0.68 -18.06 31.56
N ALA A 541 0.05 -19.12 32.06
CA ALA A 541 0.50 -19.85 33.23
C ALA A 541 1.74 -20.72 32.87
N SER A 542 2.88 -20.33 33.45
CA SER A 542 4.17 -21.04 33.53
C SER A 542 5.23 -20.75 32.44
N ALA A 543 6.41 -20.33 32.94
CA ALA A 543 7.53 -19.62 32.29
C ALA A 543 7.19 -18.20 31.85
N ALA A 544 7.90 -17.20 32.38
CA ALA A 544 7.70 -15.78 32.10
C ALA A 544 7.38 -15.57 30.60
N PRO A 545 6.24 -14.94 30.23
CA PRO A 545 5.72 -14.95 28.85
C PRO A 545 6.72 -14.44 27.80
N TYR A 546 7.75 -13.74 28.25
CA TYR A 546 8.80 -13.13 27.44
C TYR A 546 10.20 -13.76 27.64
N GLY A 547 10.31 -14.89 28.36
CA GLY A 547 11.56 -15.62 28.56
C GLY A 547 12.24 -16.07 27.25
N PRO A 548 11.51 -16.57 26.23
CA PRO A 548 12.08 -16.85 24.92
C PRO A 548 12.69 -15.61 24.22
N LEU A 549 12.07 -14.43 24.38
CA LEU A 549 12.61 -13.17 23.84
C LEU A 549 13.94 -12.82 24.52
N ARG A 550 13.99 -12.87 25.87
CA ARG A 550 15.22 -12.58 26.63
C ARG A 550 16.34 -13.58 26.30
N ARG A 551 16.03 -14.87 26.15
CA ARG A 551 17.01 -15.91 25.75
C ARG A 551 17.57 -15.69 24.35
N ALA A 552 16.79 -15.09 23.45
CA ALA A 552 17.23 -14.72 22.11
C ALA A 552 17.92 -13.34 22.06
N GLY A 553 18.22 -12.71 23.20
CA GLY A 553 18.83 -11.37 23.26
C GLY A 553 17.87 -10.21 22.99
N LEU A 554 16.57 -10.47 22.79
CA LEU A 554 15.53 -9.48 22.50
C LEU A 554 14.92 -8.91 23.79
N THR A 555 15.77 -8.38 24.66
CA THR A 555 15.40 -7.89 26.00
C THR A 555 14.43 -6.70 25.94
N ALA A 556 14.67 -5.74 25.04
CA ALA A 556 13.76 -4.60 24.86
C ALA A 556 12.37 -5.05 24.34
N ALA A 557 12.31 -6.04 23.45
CA ALA A 557 11.06 -6.64 23.00
C ALA A 557 10.25 -7.21 24.18
N ALA A 558 10.95 -7.91 25.08
CA ALA A 558 10.35 -8.50 26.27
C ALA A 558 9.79 -7.43 27.22
N GLU A 559 10.53 -6.35 27.43
CA GLU A 559 10.14 -5.24 28.32
C GLU A 559 8.96 -4.45 27.76
N LEU A 560 8.95 -4.15 26.46
CA LEU A 560 7.84 -3.46 25.82
C LEU A 560 6.56 -4.31 25.81
N ALA A 561 6.67 -5.61 25.55
CA ALA A 561 5.53 -6.52 25.64
C ALA A 561 4.99 -6.62 27.08
N GLN A 562 5.88 -6.63 28.08
CA GLN A 562 5.50 -6.59 29.50
C GLN A 562 4.82 -5.27 29.88
N ALA A 563 5.34 -4.13 29.42
CA ALA A 563 4.73 -2.82 29.65
C ALA A 563 3.34 -2.72 29.00
N LEU A 564 3.18 -3.21 27.77
CA LEU A 564 1.90 -3.29 27.08
C LEU A 564 0.89 -4.14 27.86
N ALA A 565 1.30 -5.32 28.34
CA ALA A 565 0.44 -6.17 29.16
C ALA A 565 0.02 -5.49 30.48
N ALA A 566 0.95 -4.84 31.16
CA ALA A 566 0.68 -4.11 32.41
C ALA A 566 -0.28 -2.93 32.18
N GLU A 567 -0.10 -2.18 31.09
CA GLU A 567 -1.00 -1.10 30.72
C GLU A 567 -2.40 -1.60 30.35
N ALA A 568 -2.47 -2.69 29.59
CA ALA A 568 -3.72 -3.34 29.25
C ALA A 568 -4.49 -3.79 30.50
N ASP A 569 -3.78 -4.33 31.49
CA ASP A 569 -4.37 -4.77 32.77
C ASP A 569 -4.58 -3.64 33.78
N ARG A 570 -4.10 -2.41 33.53
CA ARG A 570 -4.31 -1.28 34.45
C ARG A 570 -5.79 -1.05 34.74
N ARG A 571 -6.12 -0.92 36.04
CA ARG A 571 -7.47 -0.66 36.56
C ARG A 571 -7.41 0.53 37.53
N PRO A 572 -7.50 1.78 37.03
CA PRO A 572 -7.51 2.95 37.89
C PRO A 572 -8.82 2.98 38.68
N ARG A 573 -8.78 3.70 39.80
CA ARG A 573 -9.95 3.95 40.63
C ARG A 573 -10.26 5.44 40.63
N ASP A 574 -11.55 5.78 40.62
CA ASP A 574 -12.00 7.15 40.80
C ASP A 574 -11.76 7.63 42.24
N ALA A 575 -12.06 8.90 42.51
CA ALA A 575 -11.94 9.50 43.84
C ALA A 575 -12.77 8.77 44.92
N PHE A 576 -13.70 7.89 44.53
CA PHE A 576 -14.55 7.10 45.41
C PHE A 576 -14.10 5.62 45.51
N GLY A 577 -12.94 5.27 44.96
CA GLY A 577 -12.39 3.91 45.00
C GLY A 577 -13.06 2.92 44.03
N ARG A 578 -13.98 3.38 43.18
CA ARG A 578 -14.66 2.53 42.18
C ARG A 578 -13.77 2.38 40.96
N LEU A 579 -13.87 1.24 40.28
CA LEU A 579 -13.15 1.05 39.03
C LEU A 579 -13.59 2.09 38.00
N ALA A 580 -12.64 2.86 37.50
CA ALA A 580 -12.84 3.83 36.43
C ALA A 580 -12.41 3.22 35.10
N ASP A 581 -13.07 3.65 34.02
CA ASP A 581 -12.61 3.32 32.67
C ASP A 581 -11.25 4.01 32.46
N PRO A 582 -10.18 3.25 32.18
CA PRO A 582 -8.87 3.85 32.10
C PRO A 582 -8.75 4.54 30.75
N ALA A 583 -8.17 5.75 30.75
CA ALA A 583 -7.91 6.50 29.53
C ALA A 583 -7.19 5.60 28.49
N PRO A 584 -7.60 5.64 27.21
CA PRO A 584 -7.00 4.79 26.17
C PRO A 584 -5.56 5.20 25.82
N ASP A 585 -5.14 6.38 26.26
CA ASP A 585 -3.89 7.04 25.90
C ASP A 585 -2.64 6.23 26.28
N GLY A 586 -2.54 5.80 27.54
CA GLY A 586 -1.41 4.99 28.01
C GLY A 586 -1.31 3.66 27.25
N TYR A 587 -2.46 3.01 27.00
CA TYR A 587 -2.52 1.77 26.24
C TYR A 587 -2.07 1.96 24.79
N ALA A 588 -2.51 3.04 24.14
CA ALA A 588 -2.10 3.36 22.78
C ALA A 588 -0.59 3.63 22.67
N TRP A 589 -0.01 4.37 23.62
CA TRP A 589 1.45 4.59 23.65
C TRP A 589 2.25 3.31 23.88
N ALA A 590 1.84 2.47 24.85
CA ALA A 590 2.51 1.21 25.10
C ALA A 590 2.42 0.25 23.90
N TRP A 591 1.26 0.21 23.23
CA TRP A 591 1.06 -0.58 22.02
C TRP A 591 1.90 -0.05 20.85
N LEU A 592 1.92 1.28 20.64
CA LEU A 592 2.71 1.92 19.59
C LEU A 592 4.22 1.70 19.80
N ALA A 593 4.71 1.80 21.03
CA ALA A 593 6.11 1.56 21.35
C ALA A 593 6.53 0.11 21.02
N ALA A 594 5.71 -0.87 21.41
CA ALA A 594 5.94 -2.28 21.07
C ALA A 594 5.87 -2.52 19.55
N ALA A 595 4.92 -1.89 18.84
CA ALA A 595 4.78 -2.00 17.39
C ALA A 595 5.94 -1.34 16.61
N ALA A 596 6.42 -0.18 17.08
CA ALA A 596 7.56 0.51 16.50
C ALA A 596 8.86 -0.29 16.69
N TYR A 597 9.09 -0.81 17.90
CA TYR A 597 10.22 -1.69 18.18
C TYR A 597 10.16 -2.97 17.33
N LEU A 598 8.99 -3.62 17.26
CA LEU A 598 8.83 -4.84 16.46
C LEU A 598 9.23 -4.58 15.01
N ARG A 599 8.70 -3.51 14.38
CA ARG A 599 9.05 -3.13 13.01
C ARG A 599 10.55 -2.88 12.84
N ALA A 600 11.17 -2.16 13.77
CA ALA A 600 12.60 -1.88 13.72
C ALA A 600 13.43 -3.17 13.84
N ALA A 601 13.10 -4.04 14.79
CA ALA A 601 13.77 -5.32 15.00
C ALA A 601 13.61 -6.27 13.80
N GLU A 602 12.40 -6.38 13.24
CA GLU A 602 12.13 -7.16 12.04
C GLU A 602 12.92 -6.62 10.85
N ARG A 603 12.96 -5.29 10.64
CA ARG A 603 13.78 -4.66 9.60
C ARG A 603 15.28 -4.95 9.78
N SER A 604 15.80 -4.90 11.01
CA SER A 604 17.19 -5.25 11.27
C SER A 604 17.49 -6.73 10.99
N LEU A 605 16.58 -7.64 11.32
CA LEU A 605 16.72 -9.06 10.98
C LEU A 605 16.63 -9.30 9.46
N VAL A 606 15.72 -8.60 8.78
CA VAL A 606 15.64 -8.64 7.32
C VAL A 606 16.95 -8.12 6.74
N ALA A 607 17.47 -6.96 7.17
CA ALA A 607 18.76 -6.42 6.74
C ALA A 607 19.88 -7.47 6.85
N ALA A 608 20.03 -8.06 8.04
CA ALA A 608 21.04 -9.07 8.32
C ALA A 608 20.87 -10.33 7.46
N SER A 609 19.63 -10.69 7.08
CA SER A 609 19.38 -11.85 6.21
C SER A 609 19.86 -11.67 4.78
N TRP A 610 20.07 -10.43 4.32
CA TRP A 610 20.66 -10.12 3.02
C TRP A 610 22.19 -10.12 3.04
N GLU A 611 22.80 -10.04 4.21
CA GLU A 611 24.25 -10.11 4.36
C GLU A 611 24.73 -11.57 4.30
N ALA A 612 25.97 -11.77 3.87
CA ALA A 612 26.56 -13.10 3.84
C ALA A 612 26.61 -13.67 5.26
N ALA A 613 26.18 -14.93 5.43
CA ALA A 613 26.48 -15.64 6.67
C ALA A 613 28.02 -15.77 6.73
N PRO A 614 28.70 -15.25 7.77
CA PRO A 614 30.11 -15.57 7.93
C PRO A 614 30.22 -17.09 7.99
N ALA A 615 31.12 -17.67 7.20
CA ALA A 615 31.46 -19.07 7.34
C ALA A 615 31.85 -19.29 8.80
N LEU A 616 31.02 -20.03 9.55
CA LEU A 616 31.42 -20.50 10.86
C LEU A 616 32.67 -21.38 10.63
N PRO A 617 33.80 -21.06 11.28
CA PRO A 617 35.07 -21.75 11.06
C PRO A 617 35.02 -23.24 11.42
#